data_AF-A0A7X6PFD9-F1
#
_entry.id   AF-A0A7X6PFD9-F1
#
_cell.length_a   1.000
_cell.length_b   1.000
_cell.length_c   1.000
_cell.angle_alpha   90.00
_cell.angle_beta   90.00
_cell.angle_gamma   90.00
#
_symmetry.space_group_name_H-M   'P 1'
#
loop_
_entity.id
_entity.type
_entity.pdbx_description
1 polymer ?
#
loop_
_entity_poly.entity_id
_entity_poly.type
_entity_poly.pdbx_seq_one_letter_code
_entity_poly.pdbx_strand_id
1 'polypeptide(L)'
;MDIFTLYFGDTEEGKGFSLSCTNKRVLADRTGIGYDKLVKIFTREKRFYYEDKENKFIIIHSKSLHKGAQRVKGNKMKPNIKF
;
A
#
# COMPACT_ATOMS: atom_id res chain seq x y z
N MET A 1 -10.77 -2.93 9.55
CA MET A 1 -10.94 -1.70 8.74
C MET A 1 -9.94 -1.78 7.61
N ASP A 2 -10.41 -1.75 6.36
CA ASP A 2 -9.52 -1.76 5.19
C ASP A 2 -8.80 -0.41 5.09
N ILE A 3 -7.47 -0.43 5.02
CA ILE A 3 -6.65 0.73 4.69
C ILE A 3 -5.87 0.42 3.43
N PHE A 4 -5.90 1.33 2.48
CA PHE A 4 -5.11 1.30 1.28
C PHE A 4 -4.11 2.44 1.30
N THR A 5 -2.83 2.12 1.19
CA THR A 5 -1.77 3.13 1.07
C THR A 5 -1.33 3.15 -0.38
N LEU A 6 -1.55 4.29 -1.03
CA LEU A 6 -1.09 4.59 -2.37
C LEU A 6 0.27 5.27 -2.28
N TYR A 7 1.28 4.70 -2.92
CA TYR A 7 2.64 5.22 -2.97
C TYR A 7 2.93 5.69 -4.39
N PHE A 8 3.23 6.97 -4.54
CA PHE A 8 3.73 7.58 -5.76
C PHE A 8 5.20 7.90 -5.54
N GLY A 9 6.11 7.38 -6.35
CA GLY A 9 7.52 7.74 -6.18
C GLY A 9 8.41 7.22 -7.28
N ASP A 10 9.53 7.91 -7.45
CA ASP A 10 10.67 7.35 -8.16
C ASP A 10 11.30 6.32 -7.23
N THR A 11 11.10 5.04 -7.57
CA THR A 11 11.67 3.90 -6.85
C THR A 11 13.20 3.95 -6.78
N GLU A 12 13.84 4.71 -7.67
CA GLU A 12 15.29 4.85 -7.76
C GLU A 12 15.88 5.88 -6.78
N GLU A 13 15.21 7.02 -6.54
CA GLU A 13 15.74 8.08 -5.65
C GLU A 13 15.24 7.98 -4.20
N GLY A 14 14.34 7.05 -3.89
CA GLY A 14 13.73 6.95 -2.55
C GLY A 14 12.85 8.15 -2.18
N LYS A 15 12.49 8.98 -3.16
CA LYS A 15 11.56 10.10 -3.00
C LYS A 15 10.18 9.67 -3.45
N GLY A 16 9.19 9.86 -2.58
CA GLY A 16 7.82 9.54 -2.90
C GLY A 16 6.83 10.19 -1.94
N PHE A 17 5.60 10.31 -2.41
CA PHE A 17 4.45 10.71 -1.61
C PHE A 17 3.57 9.48 -1.36
N SER A 18 3.10 9.34 -0.13
CA SER A 18 2.13 8.30 0.21
C SER A 18 0.82 8.91 0.68
N LEU A 19 -0.29 8.33 0.22
CA LEU A 19 -1.63 8.70 0.61
C LEU A 19 -2.36 7.47 1.12
N SER A 20 -2.90 7.53 2.34
CA SER A 20 -3.76 6.47 2.86
C SER A 20 -5.23 6.80 2.64
N CYS A 21 -6.01 5.81 2.22
CA CYS A 21 -7.44 5.91 1.99
C CYS A 21 -8.12 4.61 2.42
N THR A 22 -9.35 4.71 2.89
CA THR A 22 -10.11 3.56 3.43
C THR A 22 -11.18 3.08 2.46
N ASN A 23 -11.36 3.80 1.35
CA ASN A 23 -12.42 3.60 0.38
C ASN A 23 -11.83 3.34 -1.02
N LYS A 24 -12.21 2.21 -1.63
CA LYS A 24 -11.79 1.81 -2.98
C LYS A 24 -12.29 2.78 -4.07
N ARG A 25 -13.37 3.52 -3.83
CA ARG A 25 -13.87 4.54 -4.76
C ARG A 25 -12.92 5.75 -4.82
N VAL A 26 -12.43 6.20 -3.66
CA VAL A 26 -11.41 7.25 -3.59
C VAL A 26 -10.10 6.80 -4.26
N LEU A 27 -9.72 5.54 -4.11
CA LEU A 27 -8.60 4.97 -4.87
C LEU A 27 -8.83 5.05 -6.37
N ALA A 28 -10.01 4.65 -6.85
CA ALA A 28 -10.34 4.67 -8.27
C ALA A 28 -10.20 6.09 -8.85
N ASP A 29 -10.77 7.09 -8.17
CA ASP A 29 -10.71 8.49 -8.61
C ASP A 29 -9.26 9.03 -8.61
N ARG A 30 -8.42 8.59 -7.66
CA ARG A 30 -7.02 9.06 -7.53
C ARG A 30 -6.05 8.37 -8.48
N THR A 31 -6.32 7.12 -8.85
CA THR A 31 -5.40 6.28 -9.63
C THR A 31 -5.83 6.11 -11.08
N GLY A 32 -7.08 6.48 -11.42
CA GLY A 32 -7.68 6.19 -12.72
C GLY A 32 -8.04 4.71 -12.93
N ILE A 33 -7.75 3.84 -11.96
CA ILE A 33 -8.10 2.42 -12.03
C ILE A 33 -9.61 2.27 -11.82
N GLY A 34 -10.29 1.58 -12.74
CA GLY A 34 -11.70 1.25 -12.59
C GLY A 34 -11.99 0.53 -11.26
N TYR A 35 -13.06 0.96 -10.59
CA TYR A 35 -13.48 0.40 -9.31
C TYR A 35 -13.63 -1.14 -9.34
N ASP A 36 -14.18 -1.69 -10.41
CA ASP A 36 -14.37 -3.13 -10.58
C ASP A 36 -13.04 -3.90 -10.60
N LYS A 37 -11.99 -3.30 -11.18
CA LYS A 37 -10.64 -3.86 -11.18
C LYS A 37 -10.07 -3.87 -9.76
N LEU A 38 -10.24 -2.79 -9.00
CA LEU A 38 -9.83 -2.74 -7.58
C LEU A 38 -10.58 -3.76 -6.72
N VAL A 39 -11.89 -3.94 -6.93
CA VAL A 39 -12.70 -4.96 -6.24
C VAL A 39 -12.23 -6.36 -6.59
N LYS A 40 -11.98 -6.63 -7.88
CA LYS A 40 -11.44 -7.92 -8.32
C LYS A 40 -10.12 -8.23 -7.61
N ILE A 41 -9.18 -7.29 -7.62
CA ILE A 41 -7.84 -7.45 -7.03
C ILE A 41 -7.89 -7.62 -5.51
N PHE A 42 -8.49 -6.66 -4.79
CA PHE A 42 -8.37 -6.59 -3.33
C PHE A 42 -9.46 -7.37 -2.58
N THR A 43 -10.61 -7.64 -3.22
CA THR A 43 -11.72 -8.36 -2.58
C THR A 43 -11.85 -9.80 -3.07
N ARG A 44 -11.85 -10.04 -4.38
CA ARG A 44 -12.04 -11.39 -4.92
C ARG A 44 -10.74 -12.20 -4.89
N GLU A 45 -9.66 -11.63 -5.42
CA GLU A 45 -8.34 -12.26 -5.45
C GLU A 45 -7.59 -12.11 -4.12
N LYS A 46 -8.04 -11.21 -3.23
CA LYS A 46 -7.45 -10.95 -1.91
C LYS A 46 -5.95 -10.61 -1.97
N ARG A 47 -5.51 -9.92 -3.03
CA ARG A 47 -4.12 -9.45 -3.14
C ARG A 47 -3.82 -8.40 -2.07
N PHE A 48 -2.57 -8.37 -1.61
CA PHE A 48 -2.11 -7.39 -0.62
C PHE A 48 -1.52 -6.13 -1.26
N TYR A 49 -1.15 -6.18 -2.53
CA TYR A 49 -0.66 -5.01 -3.26
C TYR A 49 -1.02 -5.07 -4.74
N TYR A 50 -0.97 -3.91 -5.39
CA TYR A 50 -1.05 -3.74 -6.84
C TYR A 50 -0.01 -2.71 -7.25
N GLU A 51 0.75 -3.01 -8.30
CA GLU A 51 1.76 -2.11 -8.88
C GLU A 51 1.32 -1.74 -10.29
N ASP A 52 1.38 -0.44 -10.59
CA ASP A 52 1.17 0.11 -11.91
C ASP A 52 2.47 0.74 -12.40
N LYS A 53 3.18 0.03 -13.28
CA LYS A 53 4.48 0.48 -13.80
C LYS A 53 4.36 1.65 -14.77
N GLU A 54 3.24 1.74 -15.48
CA GLU A 54 2.97 2.81 -16.44
C GLU A 54 2.74 4.13 -15.72
N ASN A 55 1.91 4.10 -14.68
CA ASN A 55 1.57 5.28 -13.87
C ASN A 55 2.49 5.47 -12.65
N LYS A 56 3.51 4.61 -12.50
CA LYS A 56 4.53 4.63 -11.44
C LYS A 56 3.95 4.74 -10.01
N PHE A 57 2.96 3.92 -9.69
CA PHE A 57 2.43 3.86 -8.32
C PHE A 57 2.21 2.44 -7.82
N ILE A 58 2.16 2.30 -6.49
CA ILE A 58 1.85 1.05 -5.80
C ILE A 58 0.70 1.29 -4.83
N ILE A 59 -0.29 0.41 -4.82
CA ILE A 59 -1.36 0.36 -3.83
C ILE A 59 -1.08 -0.81 -2.89
N ILE A 60 -1.02 -0.55 -1.59
CA ILE A 60 -0.83 -1.56 -0.55
C ILE A 60 -2.12 -1.65 0.27
N HIS A 61 -2.71 -2.84 0.35
CA HIS A 61 -3.88 -3.13 1.18
C HIS A 61 -3.45 -3.68 2.54
N SER A 62 -3.71 -2.92 3.60
CA SER A 62 -3.55 -3.33 4.99
C SER A 62 -4.91 -3.61 5.63
N LYS A 63 -5.00 -4.75 6.32
CA LYS A 63 -6.20 -5.16 7.07
C LYS A 63 -6.20 -4.71 8.54
N SER A 64 -5.12 -4.07 8.99
CA SER A 64 -4.99 -3.57 10.35
C SER A 64 -4.53 -2.11 10.39
N LEU A 65 -5.22 -1.30 11.21
CA LEU A 65 -4.58 -0.20 11.92
C LEU A 65 -3.58 -0.85 12.88
N HIS A 66 -2.43 -1.30 12.40
CA HIS A 66 -1.32 -1.47 13.32
C HIS A 66 -0.91 -0.06 13.74
N LYS A 67 -1.60 0.46 14.77
CA LYS A 67 -1.00 1.33 15.79
C LYS A 67 0.08 0.54 16.55
N GLY A 68 0.94 -0.20 15.86
CA GLY A 68 2.23 -0.56 16.38
C GLY A 68 3.06 0.68 16.16
N ALA A 69 3.29 1.46 17.21
CA ALA A 69 4.28 2.52 17.16
C ALA A 69 5.59 1.90 16.66
N GLN A 70 5.88 2.05 15.37
CA GLN A 70 7.16 1.65 14.82
C GLN A 70 8.15 2.70 15.33
N ARG A 71 8.63 2.52 16.56
CA ARG A 71 9.80 3.23 17.03
C ARG A 71 10.93 2.72 16.16
N VAL A 72 11.38 3.55 15.24
CA VAL A 72 12.71 3.43 14.66
C VAL A 72 13.69 3.66 15.82
N LYS A 73 13.97 2.61 16.58
CA LYS A 73 15.10 2.64 17.50
C LYS A 73 16.33 2.65 16.60
N GLY A 74 16.97 3.81 16.50
CA GLY A 74 18.34 3.88 16.00
C GLY A 74 19.16 2.79 16.69
N ASN A 75 19.84 2.01 15.86
CA ASN A 75 20.77 0.93 16.16
C ASN A 75 20.23 -0.52 16.29
N LYS A 76 20.62 -1.27 15.24
CA LYS A 76 20.86 -2.71 15.10
C LYS A 76 19.62 -3.59 14.85
N MET A 77 19.37 -3.83 13.55
CA MET A 77 18.60 -4.98 13.06
C MET A 77 19.16 -6.27 13.66
N LYS A 78 18.30 -7.04 14.33
CA LYS A 78 18.42 -8.49 14.41
C LYS A 78 17.17 -9.08 13.76
N PRO A 79 17.27 -9.90 12.71
CA PRO A 79 16.11 -10.56 12.14
C PRO A 79 15.66 -11.64 13.12
N ASN A 80 14.43 -11.50 13.63
CA ASN A 80 13.78 -12.55 14.41
C ASN A 80 12.99 -13.42 13.44
N ILE A 81 13.70 -14.31 12.73
CA ILE A 81 13.08 -15.35 11.91
C ILE A 81 12.86 -16.54 12.83
N LYS A 82 11.61 -16.92 13.06
CA LYS A 82 11.25 -18.26 13.55
C LYS A 82 10.64 -19.01 12.36
N PHE A 83 11.24 -20.17 12.05
CA PHE A 83 10.74 -21.15 11.10
C PHE A 83 9.41 -21.74 11.58
#